data_AF-A0A382QHL5-F1
#
_entry.id   AF-A0A382QHL5-F1
#
_cell.length_a   1.000
_cell.length_b   1.000
_cell.length_c   1.000
_cell.angle_alpha   90.00
_cell.angle_beta   90.00
_cell.angle_gamma   90.00
#
_symmetry.space_group_name_H-M   'P 1'
#
loop_
_entity.id
_entity.type
_entity.pdbx_description
1 polymer ?
#
loop_
_entity_poly.entity_id
_entity_poly.type
_entity_poly.pdbx_seq_one_letter_code
_entity_poly.pdbx_strand_id
1 'polypeptide(L)'
;YAGVQTLQGAVLVPRIQSFAMKVHPLVILVAIVIGSELGGLWGVILGPPILASGKEIIVYLSNPEGYENPNEIAEIIDSRTD
;
A
#
# COMPACT_ATOMS: atom_id res chain seq x y z
N TYR A 1 -21.26 -24.43 14.16
CA TYR A 1 -20.57 -23.22 14.70
C TYR A 1 -19.23 -22.95 14.02
N ALA A 2 -18.30 -23.91 13.93
CA ALA A 2 -16.98 -23.70 13.29
C ALA A 2 -17.04 -23.20 11.83
N GLY A 3 -17.91 -23.76 10.97
CA GLY A 3 -17.96 -23.39 9.54
C GLY A 3 -18.39 -21.95 9.25
N VAL A 4 -19.29 -21.38 10.06
CA VAL A 4 -19.71 -19.97 9.93
C VAL A 4 -18.56 -19.03 10.29
N GLN A 5 -17.74 -19.40 11.27
CA GLN A 5 -16.62 -18.57 11.71
C GLN A 5 -15.45 -18.65 10.74
N THR A 6 -15.21 -19.81 10.12
CA THR A 6 -14.28 -19.94 8.99
C THR A 6 -14.75 -19.13 7.79
N LEU A 7 -16.05 -19.10 7.49
CA LEU A 7 -16.60 -18.32 6.38
C LEU A 7 -16.52 -16.81 6.65
N GLN A 8 -16.87 -16.37 7.86
CA GLN A 8 -16.69 -14.97 8.27
C GLN A 8 -15.21 -14.57 8.27
N GLY A 9 -14.32 -15.38 8.85
CA GLY A 9 -12.88 -15.11 8.85
C GLY A 9 -12.27 -15.09 7.44
N ALA A 10 -12.61 -16.08 6.59
CA ALA A 10 -12.04 -16.21 5.25
C ALA A 10 -12.52 -15.14 4.27
N VAL A 11 -13.66 -14.49 4.49
CA VAL A 11 -14.18 -13.42 3.60
C VAL A 11 -13.93 -12.03 4.18
N LEU A 12 -14.10 -11.86 5.49
CA LEU A 12 -14.00 -10.56 6.15
C LEU A 12 -12.54 -10.11 6.29
N VAL A 13 -11.62 -11.03 6.59
CA VAL A 13 -10.18 -10.74 6.71
C VAL A 13 -9.59 -10.22 5.39
N PRO A 14 -9.76 -10.89 4.22
CA PRO A 14 -9.21 -10.37 2.98
C PRO A 14 -9.90 -9.08 2.51
N ARG A 15 -11.19 -8.87 2.81
CA ARG A 15 -11.86 -7.59 2.50
C ARG A 15 -11.22 -6.42 3.26
N ILE A 16 -10.92 -6.62 4.53
CA ILE A 16 -10.27 -5.61 5.39
C ILE A 16 -8.81 -5.40 4.98
N GLN A 17 -8.07 -6.48 4.74
CA GLN A 17 -6.67 -6.42 4.30
C GLN A 17 -6.52 -5.80 2.90
N SER A 18 -7.44 -6.09 1.98
CA SER A 18 -7.48 -5.50 0.64
C SER A 18 -7.80 -4.01 0.65
N PHE A 19 -8.55 -3.52 1.65
CA PHE A 19 -8.86 -2.09 1.79
C PHE A 19 -7.71 -1.31 2.43
N ALA A 20 -6.89 -1.99 3.26
CA ALA A 20 -5.80 -1.36 4.01
C ALA A 20 -4.52 -1.15 3.17
N MET A 21 -4.29 -1.97 2.15
CA MET A 21 -3.08 -1.83 1.33
C MET A 21 -3.36 -0.95 0.11
N LYS A 22 -2.77 0.26 0.08
CA LYS A 22 -2.70 1.15 -1.11
C LYS A 22 -2.00 0.51 -2.34
N VAL A 23 -1.63 -0.77 -2.24
CA VAL A 23 -0.98 -1.57 -3.26
C VAL A 23 -1.84 -2.82 -3.44
N HIS A 24 -2.36 -3.03 -4.65
CA HIS A 24 -3.29 -4.10 -4.94
C HIS A 24 -2.71 -5.46 -4.49
N PRO A 25 -3.38 -6.27 -3.64
CA PRO A 25 -2.81 -7.49 -3.07
C PRO A 25 -2.28 -8.48 -4.11
N LEU A 26 -2.93 -8.59 -5.29
CA LEU A 26 -2.40 -9.36 -6.41
C LEU A 26 -1.01 -8.93 -6.88
N VAL A 27 -0.68 -7.63 -6.83
CA VAL A 27 0.64 -7.13 -7.25
C VAL A 27 1.74 -7.66 -6.33
N ILE A 28 1.46 -7.73 -5.02
CA ILE A 28 2.37 -8.34 -4.04
C ILE A 28 2.54 -9.84 -4.32
N LEU A 29 1.47 -10.56 -4.61
CA LEU A 29 1.54 -11.99 -4.96
C LEU A 29 2.38 -12.23 -6.22
N VAL A 30 2.18 -11.41 -7.26
CA VAL A 30 2.97 -11.47 -8.49
C VAL A 30 4.45 -11.19 -8.22
N ALA A 31 4.76 -10.18 -7.39
CA ALA A 31 6.14 -9.90 -7.00
C ALA A 31 6.78 -11.03 -6.21
N ILE A 32 6.01 -11.72 -5.35
CA ILE A 32 6.48 -12.90 -4.63
C ILE A 32 6.79 -14.05 -5.59
N VAL A 33 5.91 -14.33 -6.56
CA VAL A 33 6.13 -15.41 -7.54
C VAL A 33 7.36 -15.12 -8.41
N ILE A 34 7.47 -13.90 -8.92
CA ILE A 34 8.65 -13.50 -9.72
C ILE A 34 9.91 -13.52 -8.86
N GLY A 35 9.83 -13.01 -7.63
CA GLY A 35 10.93 -13.03 -6.67
C GLY A 35 11.36 -14.46 -6.33
N SER A 36 10.41 -15.38 -6.12
CA SER A 36 10.72 -16.77 -5.78
C SER A 36 11.48 -17.50 -6.88
N GLU A 37 11.17 -17.21 -8.14
CA GLU A 37 11.92 -17.78 -9.27
C GLU A 37 13.34 -17.23 -9.37
N LEU A 38 13.54 -15.93 -9.04
CA LEU A 38 14.84 -15.27 -9.17
C LEU A 38 15.79 -15.52 -7.98
N GLY A 39 15.24 -15.61 -6.76
CA GLY A 39 16.02 -15.65 -5.52
C GLY A 39 15.54 -16.69 -4.52
N GLY A 40 14.63 -17.58 -4.91
CA GLY A 40 14.05 -18.59 -4.02
C GLY A 40 13.37 -17.94 -2.81
N LEU A 41 13.65 -18.46 -1.62
CA LEU A 41 13.09 -17.95 -0.37
C LEU A 41 13.39 -16.45 -0.16
N TRP A 42 14.57 -15.97 -0.58
CA TRP A 42 14.94 -14.57 -0.41
C TRP A 42 14.06 -13.63 -1.24
N GLY A 43 13.65 -14.06 -2.43
CA GLY A 43 12.75 -13.25 -3.26
C GLY A 43 11.31 -13.23 -2.75
N VAL A 44 10.88 -14.25 -2.00
CA VAL A 44 9.58 -14.24 -1.30
C VAL A 44 9.59 -13.22 -0.15
N ILE A 45 10.70 -13.18 0.61
CA ILE A 45 10.83 -12.30 1.78
C ILE A 45 11.05 -10.84 1.33
N LEU A 46 11.92 -10.63 0.35
CA LEU A 46 12.30 -9.29 -0.10
C LEU A 46 11.41 -8.75 -1.23
N GLY A 47 10.66 -9.59 -1.93
CA GLY A 47 9.77 -9.18 -3.02
C GLY A 47 8.74 -8.11 -2.61
N PRO A 48 7.94 -8.34 -1.56
CA PRO A 48 6.96 -7.37 -1.08
C PRO A 48 7.55 -5.99 -0.70
N PRO A 49 8.62 -5.89 0.12
CA PRO A 49 9.19 -4.59 0.46
C PRO A 49 9.83 -3.89 -0.74
N ILE A 50 10.53 -4.60 -1.62
CA ILE A 50 11.13 -4.02 -2.83
C ILE A 50 10.04 -3.43 -3.74
N LEU A 51 8.96 -4.17 -3.95
CA LEU A 51 7.81 -3.72 -4.74
C LEU A 51 7.15 -2.48 -4.14
N ALA A 52 6.96 -2.45 -2.82
CA ALA A 52 6.37 -1.32 -2.12
C ALA A 52 7.23 -0.05 -2.26
N SER A 53 8.55 -0.17 -2.07
CA SER A 53 9.49 0.93 -2.27
C SER A 53 9.53 1.40 -3.73
N GLY A 54 9.58 0.46 -4.68
CA GLY A 54 9.58 0.78 -6.12
C GLY A 54 8.32 1.51 -6.55
N LYS A 55 7.14 1.09 -6.09
CA LYS A 55 5.88 1.82 -6.31
C LYS A 55 5.98 3.25 -5.80
N GLU A 56 6.48 3.45 -4.59
CA GLU A 56 6.56 4.79 -3.99
C GLU A 56 7.46 5.72 -4.80
N ILE A 57 8.60 5.23 -5.29
CA ILE A 57 9.49 5.97 -6.18
C ILE A 57 8.77 6.33 -7.49
N ILE A 58 8.04 5.39 -8.09
CA ILE A 58 7.29 5.62 -9.34
C ILE A 58 6.19 6.67 -9.12
N VAL A 59 5.46 6.58 -8.01
CA VAL A 59 4.39 7.54 -7.67
C VAL A 59 4.97 8.93 -7.44
N TYR A 60 6.09 9.03 -6.72
CA TYR A 60 6.80 10.30 -6.50
C TYR A 60 7.26 10.95 -7.80
N LEU A 61 7.84 10.15 -8.72
CA LEU A 61 8.30 10.65 -10.02
C LEU A 61 7.13 11.00 -10.95
N SER A 62 6.01 10.27 -10.86
CA SER A 62 4.87 10.47 -11.75
C SER A 62 3.93 11.58 -11.30
N ASN A 63 3.89 11.90 -10.01
CA ASN A 63 3.10 12.99 -9.42
C ASN A 63 3.91 13.71 -8.33
N PRO A 64 4.79 14.66 -8.70
CA PRO A 64 5.54 15.46 -7.74
C PRO A 64 4.69 16.51 -6.99
N GLU A 65 3.42 16.72 -7.37
CA GLU A 65 2.59 17.85 -6.89
C GLU A 65 1.87 17.62 -5.53
N GLY A 66 2.24 16.57 -4.79
CA GLY A 66 1.65 16.27 -3.48
C GLY A 66 2.30 16.97 -2.30
N TYR A 67 3.02 18.08 -2.49
CA TYR A 67 3.55 18.87 -1.39
C TYR A 67 2.63 20.06 -1.14
N GLU A 68 1.86 19.93 -0.06
CA GLU A 68 1.03 20.95 0.56
C GLU A 68 1.74 22.29 0.48
N ASN A 69 1.20 23.17 -0.36
CA ASN A 69 1.78 24.46 -0.64
C ASN A 69 1.79 25.22 0.69
N PRO A 70 2.96 25.59 1.26
CA PRO A 70 3.01 26.21 2.60
C PRO A 70 2.16 27.48 2.72
N ASN A 71 1.81 28.06 1.57
CA ASN A 71 0.92 29.21 1.45
C ASN A 71 -0.55 28.89 1.79
N GLU A 72 -1.03 27.66 1.56
CA GLU A 72 -2.40 27.23 1.90
C GLU A 72 -2.58 27.07 3.42
N ILE A 73 -1.53 26.56 4.10
CA ILE A 73 -1.48 26.50 5.57
C ILE A 73 -1.40 27.91 6.17
N ALA A 74 -0.67 28.83 5.52
CA ALA A 74 -0.61 30.23 5.94
C ALA A 74 -1.96 30.95 5.78
N GLU A 75 -2.70 30.68 4.71
CA GLU A 75 -4.03 31.25 4.43
C GLU A 75 -5.08 30.83 5.47
N ILE A 76 -5.05 29.56 5.92
CA ILE A 76 -5.94 29.05 6.97
C ILE A 76 -5.63 29.67 8.35
N ILE A 77 -4.36 29.98 8.62
CA ILE A 77 -3.95 30.61 9.89
C ILE A 77 -4.32 32.09 9.91
N ASP A 78 -4.16 32.77 8.77
CA ASP A 78 -4.53 34.18 8.59
C ASP A 78 -6.06 34.36 8.75
N SER A 79 -6.86 33.53 8.08
CA SER A 79 -8.34 33.59 8.15
C SER A 79 -8.94 33.27 9.53
N ARG A 80 -8.13 32.77 10.47
CA ARG A 80 -8.52 32.41 11.84
C ARG A 80 -8.13 33.49 12.85
N THR A 81 -7.29 34.44 12.46
CA THR A 81 -6.72 35.49 13.32
C THR A 81 -7.49 36.82 13.23
N ASP A 82 -8.43 36.93 12.30
CA ASP A 82 -9.31 38.09 12.07
C ASP A 82 -10.66 38.01 12.81
#